data_AF-A0A7R8X4V2-F1
#
_entry.id   AF-A0A7R8X4V2-F1
#
_cell.length_a   1.000
_cell.length_b   1.000
_cell.length_c   1.000
_cell.angle_alpha   90.00
_cell.angle_beta   90.00
_cell.angle_gamma   90.00
#
_symmetry.space_group_name_H-M   'P 1'
#
loop_
_entity.id
_entity.type
_entity.pdbx_description
1 polymer ?
#
loop_
_entity_poly.entity_id
_entity_poly.type
_entity_poly.pdbx_seq_one_letter_code
_entity_poly.pdbx_strand_id
1 'polypeptide(L)'
;VKDSKTAAAALKKIALASAVFVSRGDDSGTHKKEKQLWEAAGLKPEGEWYREAGQGMGKVLQMAGEMEAYTMTDRGTWLAYMNKSPLQIVLEGDETLFNPYGIIAVSAKKYPDANQAGAQALIDWLVSEEGQQLIGDFKINGKQLFIPSAGEEAEVQDEAV
;
A
#
# COMPACT_ATOMS: atom_id res chain seq x y z
N VAL A 1 -16.37 -11.12 -4.34
CA VAL A 1 -15.11 -10.35 -4.14
C VAL A 1 -13.91 -11.28 -4.18
N LYS A 2 -13.87 -12.38 -3.42
CA LYS A 2 -12.79 -13.40 -3.45
C LYS A 2 -12.49 -14.01 -4.82
N ASP A 3 -13.44 -13.91 -5.74
CA ASP A 3 -13.37 -14.38 -7.12
C ASP A 3 -12.87 -13.32 -8.11
N SER A 4 -12.61 -12.09 -7.65
CA SER A 4 -12.06 -11.02 -8.48
C SER A 4 -10.56 -11.21 -8.68
N LYS A 5 -10.09 -10.97 -9.91
CA LYS A 5 -8.66 -11.00 -10.25
C LYS A 5 -7.98 -9.64 -10.15
N THR A 6 -8.77 -8.56 -10.12
CA THR A 6 -8.27 -7.19 -10.05
C THR A 6 -8.95 -6.40 -8.94
N ALA A 7 -8.25 -5.39 -8.41
CA ALA A 7 -8.73 -4.41 -7.45
C ALA A 7 -9.94 -3.68 -8.02
N ALA A 8 -9.87 -3.22 -9.27
CA ALA A 8 -11.01 -2.57 -9.93
C ALA A 8 -12.26 -3.47 -9.95
N ALA A 9 -12.12 -4.77 -10.25
CA ALA A 9 -13.24 -5.71 -10.24
C ALA A 9 -13.78 -5.98 -8.83
N ALA A 10 -12.90 -6.06 -7.82
CA ALA A 10 -13.29 -6.18 -6.42
C ALA A 10 -14.08 -4.96 -5.94
N LEU A 11 -13.56 -3.75 -6.18
CA LEU A 11 -14.17 -2.48 -5.83
C LEU A 11 -15.53 -2.29 -6.52
N LYS A 12 -15.65 -2.66 -7.80
CA LYS A 12 -16.94 -2.68 -8.50
C LYS A 12 -17.98 -3.57 -7.82
N LYS A 13 -17.60 -4.78 -7.39
CA LYS A 13 -18.52 -5.68 -6.69
C LYS A 13 -18.94 -5.12 -5.32
N ILE A 14 -18.02 -4.50 -4.59
CA ILE A 14 -18.31 -3.86 -3.30
C ILE A 14 -19.32 -2.73 -3.49
N ALA A 15 -19.08 -1.83 -4.45
CA ALA A 15 -19.97 -0.71 -4.75
C ALA A 15 -21.35 -1.16 -5.26
N LEU A 16 -21.41 -2.15 -6.16
CA LEU A 16 -22.67 -2.70 -6.67
C LEU A 16 -23.55 -3.32 -5.58
N ALA A 17 -22.93 -3.90 -4.55
CA ALA A 17 -23.64 -4.47 -3.41
C ALA A 17 -23.96 -3.43 -2.32
N SER A 18 -23.49 -2.19 -2.44
CA SER A 18 -23.45 -1.20 -1.36
C SER A 18 -22.90 -1.79 -0.06
N ALA A 19 -21.92 -2.70 -0.19
CA ALA A 19 -21.28 -3.32 0.97
C ALA A 19 -20.40 -2.28 1.65
N VAL A 20 -20.44 -2.26 2.99
CA VAL A 20 -19.73 -1.23 3.75
C VAL A 20 -18.24 -1.30 3.47
N PHE A 21 -17.65 -0.16 3.12
CA PHE A 21 -16.23 0.03 2.90
C PHE A 21 -15.73 1.14 3.83
N VAL A 22 -14.74 0.83 4.67
CA VAL A 22 -14.13 1.78 5.59
C VAL A 22 -12.83 2.31 4.96
N SER A 23 -12.85 3.57 4.57
CA SER A 23 -11.69 4.31 4.11
C SER A 23 -10.93 4.92 5.27
N ARG A 24 -9.61 5.08 5.09
CA ARG A 24 -8.76 5.87 5.99
C ARG A 24 -9.23 7.31 6.11
N GLY A 25 -9.56 7.95 4.98
CA GLY A 25 -10.02 9.35 4.94
C GLY A 25 -9.07 10.35 5.62
N ASP A 26 -7.75 10.12 5.55
CA ASP A 26 -6.75 10.85 6.34
C ASP A 26 -5.58 11.42 5.50
N ASP A 27 -5.75 11.51 4.18
CA ASP A 27 -4.76 11.98 3.18
C ASP A 27 -3.39 11.26 3.19
N SER A 28 -3.30 10.11 3.85
CA SER A 28 -2.12 9.25 3.83
C SER A 28 -1.87 8.62 2.47
N GLY A 29 -0.67 8.03 2.29
CA GLY A 29 -0.35 7.25 1.09
C GLY A 29 -1.37 6.13 0.82
N THR A 30 -1.83 5.43 1.87
CA THR A 30 -2.88 4.41 1.74
C THR A 30 -4.20 5.02 1.25
N HIS A 31 -4.62 6.16 1.81
CA HIS A 31 -5.84 6.84 1.35
C HIS A 31 -5.73 7.26 -0.12
N LYS A 32 -4.61 7.87 -0.52
CA LYS A 32 -4.39 8.26 -1.92
C LYS A 32 -4.42 7.08 -2.88
N LYS A 33 -3.76 5.98 -2.52
CA LYS A 33 -3.77 4.74 -3.32
C LYS A 33 -5.19 4.18 -3.45
N GLU A 34 -5.97 4.20 -2.37
CA GLU A 34 -7.36 3.75 -2.38
C GLU A 34 -8.20 4.56 -3.37
N LYS A 35 -8.11 5.90 -3.34
CA LYS A 35 -8.83 6.79 -4.25
C LYS A 35 -8.43 6.54 -5.71
N GLN A 36 -7.14 6.34 -5.99
CA GLN A 36 -6.65 5.97 -7.33
C GLN A 36 -7.27 4.66 -7.83
N LEU A 37 -7.43 3.65 -6.97
CA LEU A 37 -8.05 2.38 -7.35
C LEU A 37 -9.55 2.53 -7.62
N TRP A 38 -10.25 3.36 -6.85
CA TRP A 38 -11.66 3.70 -7.13
C TRP A 38 -11.81 4.39 -8.49
N GLU A 39 -10.95 5.37 -8.76
CA GLU A 39 -10.92 6.09 -10.04
C GLU A 39 -10.60 5.15 -11.22
N ALA A 40 -9.60 4.28 -11.08
CA ALA A 40 -9.28 3.25 -12.08
C ALA A 40 -10.42 2.24 -12.28
N ALA A 41 -11.27 2.04 -11.27
CA ALA A 41 -12.50 1.27 -11.41
C ALA A 41 -13.63 2.05 -12.12
N GLY A 42 -13.43 3.32 -12.45
CA GLY A 42 -14.45 4.20 -13.01
C GLY A 42 -15.55 4.54 -12.02
N LEU A 43 -15.25 4.51 -10.72
CA LEU A 43 -16.20 4.71 -9.64
C LEU A 43 -15.78 5.88 -8.76
N LYS A 44 -16.76 6.68 -8.34
CA LYS A 44 -16.61 7.63 -7.25
C LYS A 44 -17.36 7.06 -6.04
N PRO A 45 -16.66 6.64 -4.97
CA PRO A 45 -17.34 6.04 -3.83
C PRO A 45 -18.06 7.15 -3.05
N GLU A 46 -19.39 7.07 -3.01
CA GLU A 46 -20.26 8.05 -2.35
C GLU A 46 -21.46 7.35 -1.70
N GLY A 47 -21.94 7.91 -0.59
CA GLY A 47 -23.10 7.41 0.16
C GLY A 47 -22.71 6.67 1.45
N GLU A 48 -23.72 6.18 2.17
CA GLU A 48 -23.58 5.65 3.54
C GLU A 48 -22.72 4.38 3.65
N TRP A 49 -22.55 3.64 2.54
CA TRP A 49 -21.73 2.44 2.48
C TRP A 49 -20.23 2.77 2.45
N TYR A 50 -19.83 3.96 1.98
CA TYR A 50 -18.45 4.39 1.98
C TYR A 50 -18.18 5.32 3.17
N ARG A 51 -17.38 4.86 4.13
CA ARG A 51 -17.19 5.51 5.43
C ARG A 51 -15.75 5.95 5.60
N GLU A 52 -15.52 7.25 5.62
CA GLU A 52 -14.21 7.83 5.90
C GLU A 52 -14.01 7.94 7.42
N ALA A 53 -13.00 7.24 7.94
CA ALA A 53 -12.75 7.21 9.38
C ALA A 53 -11.97 8.42 9.90
N GLY A 54 -11.09 9.01 9.07
CA GLY A 54 -10.15 10.04 9.49
C GLY A 54 -9.17 9.55 10.56
N GLN A 55 -8.81 8.26 10.52
CA GLN A 55 -7.98 7.59 11.54
C GLN A 55 -6.87 6.76 10.89
N GLY A 56 -5.83 6.46 11.68
CA GLY A 56 -4.76 5.55 11.28
C GLY A 56 -5.24 4.11 11.03
N MET A 57 -4.42 3.36 10.28
CA MET A 57 -4.79 2.03 9.73
C MET A 57 -5.22 0.99 10.78
N GLY A 58 -4.60 0.98 11.96
CA GLY A 58 -4.99 0.06 13.03
C GLY A 58 -6.45 0.23 13.50
N LYS A 59 -6.90 1.47 13.66
CA LYS A 59 -8.30 1.78 14.01
C LYS A 59 -9.25 1.45 12.87
N VAL A 60 -8.85 1.72 11.63
CA VAL A 60 -9.67 1.38 10.46
C VAL A 60 -9.87 -0.13 10.32
N LEU A 61 -8.83 -0.94 10.56
CA LEU A 61 -8.96 -2.40 10.59
C LEU A 61 -9.89 -2.89 11.71
N GLN A 62 -9.83 -2.26 12.88
CA GLN A 62 -10.74 -2.56 13.98
C GLN A 62 -12.19 -2.24 13.60
N MET A 63 -12.46 -1.02 13.12
CA MET A 63 -13.80 -0.58 12.70
C MET A 63 -14.35 -1.48 11.59
N ALA A 64 -13.54 -1.79 10.58
CA ALA A 64 -13.95 -2.68 9.50
C ALA A 64 -14.30 -4.09 10.03
N GLY A 65 -13.53 -4.61 11.00
CA GLY A 65 -13.82 -5.88 11.64
C GLY A 65 -15.13 -5.86 12.45
N GLU A 66 -15.38 -4.81 13.23
CA GLU A 66 -16.60 -4.64 14.03
C GLU A 66 -17.86 -4.50 13.16
N MET A 67 -17.70 -3.95 11.95
CA MET A 67 -18.80 -3.68 11.02
C MET A 67 -18.97 -4.76 9.94
N GLU A 68 -18.17 -5.83 9.99
CA GLU A 68 -18.11 -6.86 8.95
C GLU A 68 -17.91 -6.26 7.54
N ALA A 69 -17.08 -5.22 7.46
CA ALA A 69 -16.90 -4.36 6.30
C ALA A 69 -15.60 -4.66 5.54
N TYR A 70 -15.48 -4.08 4.34
CA TYR A 70 -14.26 -4.08 3.53
C TYR A 70 -13.39 -2.88 3.88
N THR A 71 -12.08 -3.02 3.69
CA THR A 71 -11.11 -1.92 3.74
C THR A 71 -9.86 -2.28 2.94
N MET A 72 -9.06 -1.28 2.60
CA MET A 72 -7.74 -1.47 2.00
C MET A 72 -6.65 -1.22 3.05
N THR A 73 -5.65 -2.10 3.10
CA THR A 73 -4.54 -1.99 4.06
C THR A 73 -3.23 -2.44 3.43
N ASP A 74 -2.10 -1.94 3.92
CA ASP A 74 -0.78 -2.45 3.54
C ASP A 74 -0.49 -3.78 4.26
N ARG A 75 0.42 -4.57 3.67
CA ARG A 75 0.76 -5.90 4.19
C ARG A 75 1.34 -5.86 5.61
N GLY A 76 2.18 -4.87 5.91
CA GLY A 76 2.85 -4.77 7.20
C GLY A 76 1.85 -4.58 8.33
N THR A 77 0.92 -3.65 8.15
CA THR A 77 -0.17 -3.43 9.10
C THR A 77 -1.07 -4.66 9.20
N TRP A 78 -1.43 -5.29 8.08
CA TRP A 78 -2.23 -6.52 8.12
C TRP A 78 -1.56 -7.62 8.96
N LEU A 79 -0.28 -7.91 8.75
CA LEU A 79 0.45 -8.94 9.50
C LEU A 79 0.53 -8.63 11.01
N ALA A 80 0.54 -7.35 11.40
CA ALA A 80 0.52 -6.94 12.79
C ALA A 80 -0.87 -7.09 13.46
N TYR A 81 -1.95 -7.04 12.68
CA TYR A 81 -3.34 -7.03 13.18
C TYR A 81 -4.13 -8.32 12.89
N MET A 82 -3.66 -9.20 12.00
CA MET A 82 -4.41 -10.38 11.56
C MET A 82 -4.83 -11.33 12.69
N ASN A 83 -4.06 -11.38 13.78
CA ASN A 83 -4.39 -12.21 14.95
C ASN A 83 -5.37 -11.53 15.92
N LYS A 84 -5.71 -10.26 15.68
CA LYS A 84 -6.58 -9.41 16.52
C LYS A 84 -7.84 -8.97 15.78
N SER A 85 -8.01 -9.39 14.53
CA SER A 85 -9.10 -8.96 13.65
C SER A 85 -9.82 -10.17 13.07
N PRO A 86 -11.17 -10.14 12.95
CA PRO A 86 -11.93 -11.20 12.28
C PRO A 86 -11.83 -11.11 10.75
N LEU A 87 -11.23 -10.05 10.21
CA LEU A 87 -11.13 -9.81 8.77
C LEU A 87 -10.29 -10.90 8.09
N GLN A 88 -10.46 -11.01 6.78
CA GLN A 88 -9.68 -11.91 5.94
C GLN A 88 -9.23 -11.18 4.68
N ILE A 89 -8.09 -11.59 4.12
CA ILE A 89 -7.70 -11.13 2.79
C ILE A 89 -8.73 -11.68 1.78
N VAL A 90 -9.32 -10.78 1.00
CA VAL A 90 -10.26 -11.14 -0.07
C VAL A 90 -9.70 -10.88 -1.47
N LEU A 91 -8.60 -10.14 -1.58
CA LEU A 91 -7.89 -9.84 -2.80
C LEU A 91 -6.44 -9.46 -2.45
N GLU A 92 -5.48 -10.00 -3.18
CA GLU A 92 -4.06 -9.64 -3.14
C GLU A 92 -3.39 -10.03 -4.46
N GLY A 93 -2.21 -9.47 -4.75
CA GLY A 93 -1.40 -9.85 -5.91
C GLY A 93 -1.76 -9.17 -7.23
N ASP A 94 -2.74 -8.26 -7.24
CA ASP A 94 -2.93 -7.34 -8.38
C ASP A 94 -1.75 -6.35 -8.43
N GLU A 95 -1.14 -6.19 -9.60
CA GLU A 95 -0.04 -5.24 -9.85
C GLU A 95 -0.41 -3.80 -9.49
N THR A 96 -1.68 -3.43 -9.65
CA THR A 96 -2.18 -2.10 -9.24
C THR A 96 -2.13 -1.90 -7.73
N LEU A 97 -2.00 -2.94 -6.91
CA LEU A 97 -1.78 -2.85 -5.46
C LEU A 97 -0.29 -2.72 -5.09
N PHE A 98 0.62 -2.80 -6.06
CA PHE A 98 2.03 -2.63 -5.80
C PHE A 98 2.33 -1.24 -5.25
N ASN A 99 3.19 -1.21 -4.24
CA ASN A 99 3.57 -0.01 -3.49
C ASN A 99 5.10 0.06 -3.41
N PRO A 100 5.76 0.59 -4.47
CA PRO A 100 7.21 0.64 -4.53
C PRO A 100 7.78 1.63 -3.51
N TYR A 101 8.95 1.29 -2.99
CA TYR A 101 9.74 2.18 -2.12
C TYR A 101 11.00 2.62 -2.86
N GLY A 102 11.26 3.92 -2.84
CA GLY A 102 12.47 4.52 -3.42
C GLY A 102 13.30 5.22 -2.35
N ILE A 103 14.62 5.19 -2.52
CA ILE A 103 15.57 6.00 -1.77
C ILE A 103 16.18 7.04 -2.70
N ILE A 104 16.17 8.31 -2.28
CA ILE A 104 16.64 9.43 -3.10
C ILE A 104 17.56 10.30 -2.26
N ALA A 105 18.79 10.53 -2.74
CA ALA A 105 19.69 11.48 -2.13
C ALA A 105 19.19 12.92 -2.35
N VAL A 106 19.22 13.74 -1.29
CA VAL A 106 18.86 15.16 -1.41
C VAL A 106 19.88 15.92 -2.24
N SER A 107 19.41 16.86 -3.06
CA SER A 107 20.26 17.61 -4.00
C SER A 107 21.45 18.28 -3.31
N ALA A 108 22.67 17.90 -3.71
CA ALA A 108 23.91 18.53 -3.24
C ALA A 108 24.00 20.03 -3.58
N LYS A 109 23.43 20.44 -4.73
CA LYS A 109 23.36 21.85 -5.14
C LYS A 109 22.49 22.68 -4.19
N LYS A 110 21.37 22.11 -3.74
CA LYS A 110 20.43 22.79 -2.83
C LYS A 110 20.85 22.69 -1.36
N TYR A 111 21.53 21.60 -0.99
CA TYR A 111 21.96 21.28 0.36
C TYR A 111 23.45 20.88 0.38
N PRO A 112 24.36 21.85 0.29
CA PRO A 112 25.80 21.59 0.20
C PRO A 112 26.37 20.97 1.50
N ASP A 113 25.77 21.26 2.65
CA ASP A 113 26.22 20.73 3.95
C ASP A 113 25.66 19.33 4.28
N ALA A 114 24.80 18.78 3.41
CA ALA A 114 24.26 17.44 3.61
C ALA A 114 25.37 16.38 3.44
N ASN A 115 25.27 15.29 4.21
CA ASN A 115 26.23 14.17 4.12
C ASN A 115 26.00 13.34 2.84
N GLN A 116 26.45 13.87 1.71
CA GLN A 116 26.28 13.24 0.40
C GLN A 116 26.98 11.88 0.32
N ALA A 117 28.18 11.77 0.90
CA ALA A 117 28.91 10.50 0.93
C ALA A 117 28.15 9.42 1.71
N GLY A 118 27.58 9.78 2.88
CA GLY A 118 26.77 8.85 3.68
C GLY A 118 25.45 8.48 3.00
N ALA A 119 24.80 9.44 2.33
CA ALA A 119 23.59 9.17 1.56
C ALA A 119 23.87 8.17 0.41
N GLN A 120 24.94 8.38 -0.35
CA GLN A 120 25.33 7.48 -1.42
C GLN A 120 25.72 6.09 -0.87
N ALA A 121 26.50 6.03 0.21
CA ALA A 121 26.87 4.76 0.84
C ALA A 121 25.64 3.96 1.30
N LEU A 122 24.61 4.63 1.84
CA LEU A 122 23.36 3.98 2.22
C LEU A 122 22.59 3.48 0.98
N ILE A 123 22.52 4.27 -0.08
CA ILE A 123 21.87 3.88 -1.33
C ILE A 123 22.57 2.65 -1.91
N ASP A 124 23.89 2.70 -2.06
CA ASP A 124 24.72 1.61 -2.60
C ASP A 124 24.54 0.33 -1.79
N TRP A 125 24.53 0.43 -0.46
CA TRP A 125 24.27 -0.72 0.41
C TRP A 125 22.84 -1.25 0.24
N LEU A 126 21.82 -0.37 0.20
CA LEU A 126 20.43 -0.77 0.09
C LEU A 126 20.15 -1.53 -1.23
N VAL A 127 20.79 -1.13 -2.33
CA VAL A 127 20.64 -1.77 -3.65
C VAL A 127 21.63 -2.90 -3.91
N SER A 128 22.57 -3.15 -2.99
CA SER A 128 23.52 -4.27 -3.11
C SER A 128 22.83 -5.63 -2.97
N GLU A 129 23.50 -6.70 -3.40
CA GLU A 129 23.01 -8.08 -3.21
C GLU A 129 22.69 -8.38 -1.75
N GLU A 130 23.53 -7.94 -0.81
CA GLU A 130 23.31 -8.11 0.63
C GLU A 130 22.06 -7.36 1.10
N GLY A 131 21.92 -6.09 0.72
CA GLY A 131 20.76 -5.26 1.08
C GLY A 131 19.45 -5.84 0.55
N GLN A 132 19.44 -6.24 -0.72
CA GLN A 132 18.27 -6.85 -1.36
C GLN A 132 17.93 -8.21 -0.74
N GLN A 133 18.93 -9.03 -0.39
CA GLN A 133 18.73 -10.28 0.31
C GLN A 133 18.09 -10.06 1.69
N LEU A 134 18.61 -9.12 2.49
CA LEU A 134 18.05 -8.78 3.80
C LEU A 134 16.60 -8.27 3.70
N ILE A 135 16.28 -7.49 2.66
CA ILE A 135 14.91 -7.04 2.37
C ILE A 135 14.00 -8.24 2.08
N GLY A 136 14.43 -9.16 1.21
CA GLY A 136 13.67 -10.37 0.86
C GLY A 136 13.51 -11.36 2.01
N ASP A 137 14.50 -11.44 2.90
CA ASP A 137 14.48 -12.33 4.06
C ASP A 137 13.67 -11.76 5.24
N PHE A 138 13.33 -10.48 5.22
CA PHE A 138 12.55 -9.84 6.28
C PHE A 138 11.12 -10.40 6.37
N LYS A 139 10.79 -10.95 7.54
CA LYS A 139 9.55 -11.68 7.79
C LYS A 139 8.84 -11.20 9.05
N ILE A 140 7.51 -11.15 8.98
CA ILE A 140 6.62 -11.00 10.14
C ILE A 140 5.71 -12.22 10.18
N ASN A 141 5.64 -12.89 11.33
CA ASN A 141 4.87 -14.14 11.52
C ASN A 141 5.23 -15.20 10.45
N GLY A 142 6.51 -15.30 10.09
CA GLY A 142 7.01 -16.24 9.07
C GLY A 142 6.66 -15.89 7.62
N LYS A 143 5.94 -14.78 7.36
CA LYS A 143 5.58 -14.32 6.03
C LYS A 143 6.52 -13.22 5.57
N GLN A 144 7.06 -13.36 4.36
CA GLN A 144 7.86 -12.33 3.72
C GLN A 144 7.02 -11.07 3.55
N LEU A 145 7.58 -9.92 3.94
CA LEU A 145 6.87 -8.65 3.89
C LEU A 145 7.20 -7.84 2.63
N PHE A 146 8.47 -7.84 2.22
CA PHE A 146 8.96 -7.03 1.11
C PHE A 146 9.51 -7.92 -0.01
N ILE A 147 9.32 -7.47 -1.24
CA ILE A 147 9.91 -8.08 -2.43
C ILE A 147 11.01 -7.12 -2.88
N PRO A 148 12.29 -7.54 -2.86
CA PRO A 148 13.38 -6.71 -3.36
C PRO A 148 13.21 -6.49 -4.88
N SER A 149 13.51 -5.28 -5.35
CA SER A 149 13.31 -4.87 -6.74
C SER A 149 14.38 -3.90 -7.24
N ALA A 150 15.52 -3.79 -6.56
CA ALA A 150 16.59 -2.93 -7.04
C ALA A 150 17.19 -3.47 -8.35
N GLY A 151 17.34 -2.61 -9.35
CA GLY A 151 17.85 -2.99 -10.68
C GLY A 151 16.79 -3.55 -11.62
N GLU A 152 15.55 -3.74 -11.16
CA GLU A 152 14.40 -3.91 -12.04
C GLU A 152 13.92 -2.52 -12.47
N GLU A 153 13.81 -2.27 -13.78
CA GLU A 153 13.17 -1.06 -14.26
C GLU A 153 11.71 -1.08 -13.78
N ALA A 154 11.39 -0.20 -12.84
CA ALA A 154 10.01 0.19 -12.67
C ALA A 154 9.61 0.84 -14.01
N GLU A 155 8.65 0.25 -14.73
CA GLU A 155 8.00 0.93 -15.85
C GLU A 155 7.30 2.18 -15.30
N VAL A 156 8.06 3.27 -15.19
CA VAL A 156 7.52 4.60 -14.98
C VAL A 156 6.96 4.99 -16.33
N GLN A 157 5.64 4.87 -16.48
CA GLN A 157 4.94 5.56 -17.56
C GLN A 157 5.15 7.06 -17.30
N ASP A 158 6.11 7.59 -18.03
CA ASP A 158 6.46 9.00 -18.11
C ASP A 158 5.30 9.71 -18.82
N GLU A 159 4.25 10.06 -18.08
CA GLU A 159 3.31 11.08 -18.51
C GLU A 159 3.65 12.38 -17.78
N ALA A 160 4.45 13.18 -18.46
CA ALA A 160 4.52 14.62 -18.25
C ALA A 160 3.11 15.22 -18.35
N VAL A 161 2.57 15.74 -17.23
CA VAL A 161 2.19 17.15 -16.94
C VAL A 161 1.76 17.25 -15.48
#